data_AF-A0A6L4YXQ4-F1
#
_entry.id   AF-A0A6L4YXQ4-F1
#
_cell.length_a   1.000
_cell.length_b   1.000
_cell.length_c   1.000
_cell.angle_alpha   90.00
_cell.angle_beta   90.00
_cell.angle_gamma   90.00
#
_symmetry.space_group_name_H-M   'P 1'
#
loop_
_entity.id
_entity.type
_entity.pdbx_description
1 polymer ?
#
loop_
_entity_poly.entity_id
_entity_poly.type
_entity_poly.pdbx_seq_one_letter_code
_entity_poly.pdbx_strand_id
1 'polypeptide(L)' 'MSEPLKPTQKICPRCGRTFGCLHAEGCWCFDFVISPENTEKLKNTYNNCLCPECLPLYGVKKTKENG' A
#
# COMPACT_ATOMS: atom_id res chain seq x y z
N MET A 1 -24.76 -2.23 13.92
CA MET A 1 -24.75 -2.81 12.56
C MET A 1 -23.48 -2.28 11.89
N SER A 2 -22.55 -3.16 11.56
CA SER A 2 -21.20 -2.83 11.13
C SER A 2 -21.20 -2.36 9.67
N GLU A 3 -20.85 -1.10 9.41
CA GLU A 3 -20.75 -0.57 8.06
C GLU A 3 -19.63 -1.28 7.27
N PRO A 4 -19.89 -1.73 6.04
CA PRO A 4 -18.86 -2.34 5.20
C PRO A 4 -17.80 -1.28 4.89
N LEU A 5 -16.54 -1.65 5.15
CA LEU A 5 -15.35 -0.85 4.86
C LEU A 5 -15.31 -0.49 3.37
N LYS A 6 -15.81 0.70 3.01
CA LYS A 6 -15.79 1.15 1.62
C LYS A 6 -14.35 1.46 1.23
N PRO A 7 -13.84 0.93 0.10
CA PRO A 7 -12.53 1.32 -0.40
C PRO A 7 -12.52 2.83 -0.67
N THR A 8 -11.60 3.53 -0.01
CA THR A 8 -11.38 4.96 -0.24
C THR A 8 -10.42 5.13 -1.40
N GLN A 9 -10.72 6.03 -2.34
CA GLN A 9 -9.77 6.38 -3.37
C GLN A 9 -8.72 7.34 -2.79
N LYS A 10 -7.44 7.00 -2.95
CA LYS A 10 -6.31 7.80 -2.52
C LYS A 10 -5.42 8.14 -3.71
N ILE A 11 -4.76 9.29 -3.64
CA ILE A 11 -3.78 9.72 -4.65
C ILE A 11 -2.39 9.40 -4.13
N CYS A 12 -1.57 8.75 -4.96
CA CYS A 12 -0.20 8.44 -4.63
C CYS A 12 0.67 9.70 -4.63
N PRO A 13 1.31 10.07 -3.51
CA PRO A 13 2.15 11.27 -3.43
C PRO A 13 3.43 11.17 -4.27
N ARG A 14 3.79 9.97 -4.75
CA ARG A 14 4.99 9.74 -5.58
C ARG A 14 4.73 9.93 -7.07
N CYS A 15 3.63 9.38 -7.59
CA CYS A 15 3.36 9.36 -9.03
C CYS A 15 2.05 10.05 -9.44
N GLY A 16 1.23 10.49 -8.48
CA GLY A 16 -0.05 11.16 -8.73
C GLY A 16 -1.20 10.24 -9.16
N ARG A 17 -1.00 8.91 -9.25
CA ARG A 17 -2.09 7.98 -9.62
C ARG A 17 -3.10 7.81 -8.49
N THR A 18 -4.37 7.74 -8.86
CA THR A 18 -5.47 7.37 -7.97
C THR A 18 -5.56 5.84 -7.85
N PHE A 19 -5.68 5.33 -6.62
CA PHE A 19 -5.80 3.90 -6.33
C PHE A 19 -6.81 3.65 -5.19
N GLY A 20 -7.37 2.44 -5.16
CA GLY A 20 -8.25 2.01 -4.07
C GLY A 20 -7.47 1.58 -2.83
N CYS A 21 -7.81 2.15 -1.68
CA CYS A 21 -7.29 1.79 -0.37
C CYS A 21 -8.44 1.31 0.53
N LEU A 22 -8.40 0.02 0.89
CA LEU A 22 -9.40 -0.62 1.74
C LEU A 22 -9.16 -0.33 3.24
N HIS A 23 -7.93 0.06 3.61
CA HIS A 23 -7.50 0.32 5.00
C HIS A 23 -7.89 -0.78 6.00
N ALA A 24 -7.98 -2.02 5.51
CA ALA A 24 -8.48 -3.18 6.24
C ALA A 24 -7.72 -4.44 5.84
N GLU A 25 -7.97 -5.54 6.54
CA GLU A 25 -7.34 -6.87 6.40
C GLU A 25 -7.50 -7.58 5.04
N GLY A 26 -8.00 -6.88 4.01
CA GLY A 26 -8.04 -7.33 2.61
C GLY A 26 -7.37 -6.37 1.63
N CYS A 27 -6.66 -5.34 2.10
CA CYS A 27 -5.96 -4.43 1.21
C CYS A 27 -4.71 -5.10 0.64
N TRP A 28 -4.53 -5.02 -0.67
CA TRP A 28 -3.35 -5.54 -1.39
C TRP A 28 -2.02 -5.06 -0.80
N CYS A 29 -1.98 -3.95 -0.06
CA CYS A 29 -0.75 -3.46 0.58
C CYS A 29 -0.27 -4.36 1.73
N PHE A 30 -1.15 -5.16 2.35
CA PHE A 30 -0.78 -6.14 3.39
C PHE A 30 -0.02 -7.34 2.83
N ASP A 31 -0.16 -7.61 1.54
CA ASP A 31 0.64 -8.59 0.81
C ASP A 31 2.08 -8.12 0.57
N PHE A 32 2.41 -6.85 0.84
CA PHE A 32 3.78 -6.35 0.69
C PHE A 32 4.55 -6.44 2.01
N VAL A 33 5.78 -6.92 1.96
CA VAL A 33 6.77 -6.82 3.04
C VAL A 33 7.65 -5.62 2.76
N ILE A 34 7.58 -4.64 3.64
CA ILE A 34 8.42 -3.44 3.60
C ILE A 34 9.36 -3.54 4.80
N SER A 35 10.67 -3.42 4.57
CA SER A 35 11.66 -3.40 5.64
C SER A 35 11.40 -2.24 6.60
N PRO A 36 11.80 -2.34 7.89
CA PRO A 36 11.62 -1.26 8.86
C PRO A 36 12.25 0.06 8.39
N GLU A 37 13.48 0.02 7.84
CA GLU A 37 14.17 1.19 7.29
C GLU A 37 13.34 1.90 6.20
N ASN A 38 12.80 1.13 5.25
CA ASN A 38 11.94 1.67 4.20
C ASN A 38 10.61 2.18 4.78
N THR A 39 10.07 1.53 5.80
CA THR A 39 8.83 1.98 6.45
C THR A 39 9.02 3.34 7.12
N GLU A 40 10.12 3.54 7.84
CA GLU A 40 10.46 4.83 8.45
C GLU A 40 10.70 5.90 7.39
N LYS A 41 11.42 5.56 6.31
CA LYS A 41 11.63 6.46 5.18
C LYS A 41 10.31 6.87 4.54
N LEU A 42 9.41 5.92 4.30
CA LEU A 42 8.08 6.18 3.74
C LEU A 42 7.25 7.07 4.66
N LYS A 43 7.24 6.82 5.98
CA LYS A 43 6.52 7.65 6.96
C LYS A 43 7.04 9.08 7.02
N ASN A 44 8.36 9.28 6.89
CA ASN A 44 8.96 10.63 6.90
C ASN A 44 8.83 11.34 5.55
N THR A 45 8.83 10.60 4.43
CA THR A 45 8.82 11.17 3.07
C THR A 45 7.39 11.41 2.56
N TYR A 46 6.47 10.50 2.89
CA TYR A 46 5.12 10.47 2.32
C TYR A 46 4.07 10.48 3.42
N ASN A 47 3.22 11.51 3.42
CA ASN A 47 2.08 11.62 4.34
C ASN A 47 0.89 10.73 3.95
N ASN A 48 1.00 9.95 2.87
CA ASN A 48 -0.08 9.10 2.38
C ASN A 48 0.45 7.79 1.79
N CYS A 49 -0.45 6.81 1.63
CA CYS A 49 -0.12 5.50 1.07
C CYS A 49 0.39 5.60 -0.37
N LEU A 50 1.32 4.73 -0.75
CA LEU A 50 1.75 4.57 -2.14
C LEU A 50 0.81 3.63 -2.91
N CYS A 51 0.75 3.77 -4.23
CA CYS A 51 -0.02 2.90 -5.11
C CYS A 51 0.70 1.54 -5.33
N PRO A 52 0.02 0.50 -5.85
CA PRO A 52 0.59 -0.84 -6.02
C PRO A 52 1.76 -0.91 -7.02
N GLU A 53 1.98 0.13 -7.81
CA GLU A 53 3.14 0.23 -8.72
C GLU A 53 4.33 0.94 -8.08
N CYS A 54 4.10 1.79 -7.08
CA CYS A 54 5.15 2.52 -6.38
C CYS A 54 5.63 1.80 -5.12
N LEU A 55 4.73 1.09 -4.43
CA LEU A 55 5.06 0.31 -3.24
C LEU A 55 6.15 -0.76 -3.47
N PRO A 56 6.19 -1.49 -4.60
CA PRO A 56 7.25 -2.47 -4.91
C PRO A 56 8.67 -1.89 -4.93
N LEU A 57 8.82 -0.57 -5.01
CA LEU A 57 10.13 0.09 -4.98
C LEU A 57 10.72 0.19 -3.57
N TYR A 58 9.90 -0.09 -2.55
CA TYR A 58 10.27 -0.02 -1.13
C TYR A 58 10.03 -1.35 -0.39
N GLY A 59 9.37 -2.31 -1.03
CA GLY A 59 9.08 -3.60 -0.45
C GLY A 59 8.83 -4.65 -1.51
N VAL A 60 8.75 -5.89 -1.10
CA VAL A 60 8.50 -7.03 -1.98
C VAL A 60 7.11 -7.55 -1.73
N LYS A 61 6.36 -7.89 -2.79
CA LYS A 61 5.10 -8.61 -2.64
C LYS A 61 5.43 -10.02 -2.16
N LYS A 62 4.71 -10.52 -1.16
CA LYS A 62 4.68 -11.93 -0.75
C LYS A 62 4.01 -12.74 -1.86
N THR A 63 4.61 -12.81 -3.03
CA THR A 63 4.10 -13.63 -4.11
C THR A 63 4.36 -15.08 -3.73
N LYS A 64 3.29 -15.85 -3.55
CA LYS A 64 3.35 -17.31 -3.69
C LYS A 64 3.57 -17.57 -5.18
N GLU A 65 4.82 -17.73 -5.57
CA GLU A 65 5.22 -18.29 -6.85
C GLU A 65 4.56 -19.68 -6.98
N ASN A 66 3.61 -19.82 -7.91
CA ASN A 66 3.20 -21.12 -8.44
C ASN A 66 3.49 -21.03 -9.93
N GLY A 67 4.59 -21.65 -10.35
CA GLY A 67 4.88 -22.03 -11.72
C GLY A 67 4.89 -23.54 -11.79
#